data_AF-A0A349EW65-F1
#
_entry.id   AF-A0A349EW65-F1
#
_cell.length_a   1.000
_cell.length_b   1.000
_cell.length_c   1.000
_cell.angle_alpha   90.00
_cell.angle_beta   90.00
_cell.angle_gamma   90.00
#
_symmetry.space_group_name_H-M   'P 1'
#
loop_
_entity.id
_entity.type
_entity.pdbx_description
1 polymer ?
#
loop_
_entity_poly.entity_id
_entity_poly.type
_entity_poly.pdbx_seq_one_letter_code
_entity_poly.pdbx_strand_id
1 'polypeptide(L)'
;MKKLLPLSLLFLLLSSCSLNFSKASSETNNSSFDDLESSLEISSSSFSKESDSSFSSNSYIDSLTSEEESSSSSYFPYIEEGYYRVAPKFETSSTIAFYNLDGSIYKTIRKSTLEDPSTWYIDPIDLAFYYSSFRSLPVNYIFNDTNLASSSLQTQLNKFNKKGRLYSKDYSRVDGYMASIPEPYEYKYFEIDIAKENSSYTAKSRGRNRLVVVYNGLKQYNSTAPIIFYTTNHYSSFKEFTNFAKIKNESTSLKCFGKEFDGEGNGFGSYIKPATVSILNKTPLI
;
A
#
# COMPACT_ATOMS: atom_id res chain seq x y z
N MET A 1 45.07 27.16 -56.53
CA MET A 1 44.95 28.15 -55.45
C MET A 1 43.77 27.80 -54.55
N LYS A 2 43.90 28.08 -53.25
CA LYS A 2 42.88 28.01 -52.17
C LYS A 2 42.60 26.63 -51.54
N LYS A 3 43.48 26.28 -50.60
CA LYS A 3 43.15 25.53 -49.37
C LYS A 3 43.06 26.53 -48.22
N LEU A 4 42.22 26.19 -47.23
CA LEU A 4 42.17 26.59 -45.81
C LEU A 4 40.80 27.12 -45.38
N LEU A 5 40.11 26.30 -44.59
CA LEU A 5 39.04 26.69 -43.67
C LEU A 5 39.62 26.60 -42.25
N PRO A 6 39.43 27.59 -41.37
CA PRO A 6 39.93 27.53 -40.01
C PRO A 6 38.95 26.86 -39.04
N LEU A 7 39.60 26.14 -38.14
CA LEU A 7 39.20 25.48 -36.91
C LEU A 7 38.50 26.47 -35.95
N SER A 8 37.26 26.20 -35.51
CA SER A 8 36.66 26.90 -34.37
C SER A 8 36.95 26.12 -33.08
N LEU A 9 37.63 26.79 -32.17
CA LEU A 9 38.05 26.30 -30.87
C LEU A 9 37.04 26.84 -29.84
N LEU A 10 36.14 25.99 -29.35
CA LEU A 10 35.22 26.29 -28.25
C LEU A 10 35.76 25.61 -26.99
N PHE A 11 36.50 26.34 -26.16
CA PHE A 11 37.03 25.84 -24.89
C PHE A 11 36.16 26.28 -23.71
N LEU A 12 35.89 25.28 -22.86
CA LEU A 12 35.00 25.31 -21.70
C LEU A 12 35.44 26.29 -20.61
N LEU A 13 34.47 27.02 -20.06
CA LEU A 13 34.55 27.65 -18.75
C LEU A 13 34.29 26.60 -17.66
N LEU A 14 35.35 26.19 -16.97
CA LEU A 14 35.28 25.43 -15.72
C LEU A 14 35.07 26.42 -14.56
N SER A 15 33.93 26.29 -13.88
CA SER A 15 33.64 26.99 -12.62
C SER A 15 34.14 26.15 -11.45
N SER A 16 35.11 26.69 -10.72
CA SER A 16 35.73 26.09 -9.53
C SER A 16 34.93 26.45 -8.28
N CYS A 17 34.09 25.54 -7.80
CA CYS A 17 33.54 25.62 -6.43
C CYS A 17 34.46 24.85 -5.48
N SER A 18 35.12 25.58 -4.59
CA SER A 18 35.91 25.03 -3.48
C SER A 18 34.99 24.44 -2.40
N LEU A 19 35.16 23.15 -2.09
CA LEU A 19 34.54 22.49 -0.93
C LEU A 19 35.55 22.46 0.23
N ASN A 20 35.21 23.13 1.33
CA ASN A 20 35.91 22.99 2.61
C ASN A 20 35.42 21.74 3.34
N PHE A 21 36.32 20.81 3.62
CA PHE A 21 36.09 19.67 4.51
C PHE A 21 36.61 20.00 5.92
N SER A 22 35.69 20.14 6.87
CA SER A 22 36.02 20.18 8.29
C SER A 22 36.33 18.76 8.77
N LYS A 23 37.59 18.55 9.12
CA LYS A 23 38.11 17.33 9.75
C LYS A 23 37.71 17.33 11.23
N ALA A 24 36.77 16.47 11.63
CA ALA A 24 36.57 16.13 13.03
C ALA A 24 37.32 14.82 13.31
N SER A 25 38.42 14.94 14.06
CA SER A 25 39.22 13.84 14.54
C SER A 25 38.55 13.15 15.73
N SER A 26 38.60 11.82 15.65
CA SER A 26 38.49 10.81 16.69
C SER A 26 39.05 11.22 18.05
N GLU A 27 38.23 11.10 19.09
CA GLU A 27 38.68 10.78 20.44
C GLU A 27 38.29 9.34 20.75
N THR A 28 39.31 8.48 20.75
CA THR A 28 39.33 7.16 21.38
C THR A 28 39.35 7.35 22.89
N ASN A 29 38.36 6.83 23.60
CA ASN A 29 38.47 6.62 25.05
C ASN A 29 38.41 5.14 25.42
N ASN A 30 39.40 4.81 26.24
CA ASN A 30 39.77 3.55 26.84
C ASN A 30 38.64 2.61 27.23
N SER A 31 38.91 1.34 26.95
CA SER A 31 38.45 0.17 27.67
C SER A 31 38.95 0.16 29.12
N SER A 32 38.07 -0.11 30.07
CA SER A 32 38.42 -0.86 31.28
C SER A 32 37.23 -1.71 31.71
N PHE A 33 37.54 -2.99 31.93
CA PHE A 33 36.84 -4.03 32.65
C PHE A 33 35.75 -3.58 33.63
N ASP A 34 34.63 -4.29 33.64
CA ASP A 34 34.22 -5.04 34.83
C ASP A 34 33.30 -6.20 34.44
N ASP A 35 33.73 -7.39 34.87
CA ASP A 35 32.97 -8.62 34.93
C ASP A 35 31.80 -8.46 35.89
N LEU A 36 30.62 -8.95 35.51
CA LEU A 36 29.63 -9.44 36.48
C LEU A 36 28.73 -10.47 35.80
N GLU A 37 29.01 -11.73 36.14
CA GLU A 37 28.06 -12.83 36.09
C GLU A 37 26.73 -12.40 36.72
N SER A 38 25.62 -12.62 36.02
CA SER A 38 24.43 -13.13 36.68
C SER A 38 23.62 -14.00 35.73
N SER A 39 23.49 -15.24 36.20
CA SER A 39 22.65 -16.34 35.77
C SER A 39 21.15 -16.04 35.82
N LEU A 40 20.38 -16.94 35.16
CA LEU A 40 18.96 -17.26 35.43
C LEU A 40 17.94 -16.21 34.90
N GLU A 41 16.87 -16.51 34.16
CA GLU A 41 16.13 -17.75 33.91
C GLU A 41 15.53 -17.83 32.51
N ILE A 42 15.50 -19.04 31.97
CA ILE A 42 14.64 -19.47 30.87
C ILE A 42 13.27 -19.77 31.50
N SER A 43 12.28 -18.92 31.22
CA SER A 43 10.88 -19.25 31.48
C SER A 43 10.17 -19.57 30.17
N SER A 44 10.01 -20.87 29.95
CA SER A 44 9.02 -21.45 29.06
C SER A 44 7.62 -21.36 29.67
N SER A 45 6.64 -20.85 28.94
CA SER A 45 5.23 -21.13 29.22
C SER A 45 4.41 -21.19 27.93
N SER A 46 4.20 -22.42 27.48
CA SER A 46 3.01 -22.85 26.76
C SER A 46 1.80 -22.81 27.72
N PHE A 47 0.59 -22.52 27.21
CA PHE A 47 -0.77 -22.96 27.62
C PHE A 47 -1.76 -21.88 27.11
N SER A 48 -2.59 -22.12 26.08
CA SER A 48 -3.81 -22.96 26.01
C SER A 48 -5.08 -22.30 26.57
N LYS A 49 -6.11 -22.35 25.70
CA LYS A 49 -7.56 -22.52 25.95
C LYS A 49 -8.45 -21.30 26.21
N GLU A 50 -9.40 -21.19 25.26
CA GLU A 50 -10.86 -21.12 25.43
C GLU A 50 -11.45 -20.17 26.46
N SER A 51 -12.28 -19.28 25.94
CA SER A 51 -13.53 -18.92 26.60
C SER A 51 -14.55 -18.50 25.54
N ASP A 52 -15.54 -19.37 25.37
CA ASP A 52 -16.87 -19.05 24.86
C ASP A 52 -17.50 -17.90 25.65
N SER A 53 -18.22 -17.02 24.96
CA SER A 53 -19.37 -16.36 25.55
C SER A 53 -20.38 -15.98 24.47
N SER A 54 -21.49 -16.71 24.51
CA SER A 54 -22.82 -16.44 23.98
C SER A 54 -23.25 -14.97 23.98
N PHE A 55 -23.83 -14.51 22.86
CA PHE A 55 -24.84 -13.46 22.87
C PHE A 55 -26.02 -13.82 21.94
N SER A 56 -27.05 -14.32 22.60
CA SER A 56 -28.47 -13.99 22.50
C SER A 56 -29.00 -13.39 21.19
N SER A 57 -29.79 -14.22 20.54
CA SER A 57 -30.77 -13.91 19.50
C SER A 57 -31.82 -12.92 20.01
N ASN A 58 -32.13 -11.88 19.22
CA ASN A 58 -33.41 -11.20 19.30
C ASN A 58 -34.04 -11.18 17.91
N SER A 59 -35.08 -11.99 17.78
CA SER A 59 -36.03 -12.04 16.68
C SER A 59 -36.99 -10.85 16.76
N TYR A 60 -37.06 -10.05 15.70
CA TYR A 60 -38.26 -9.27 15.40
C TYR A 60 -38.88 -9.84 14.12
N ILE A 61 -40.00 -10.52 14.33
CA ILE A 61 -41.00 -10.80 13.30
C ILE A 61 -41.75 -9.49 13.12
N ASP A 62 -41.81 -8.98 11.90
CA ASP A 62 -43.00 -8.25 11.48
C ASP A 62 -43.42 -8.69 10.09
N SER A 63 -44.71 -8.99 10.01
CA SER A 63 -45.42 -9.58 8.89
C SER A 63 -45.94 -8.45 8.01
N LEU A 64 -45.78 -8.52 6.70
CA LEU A 64 -46.72 -7.91 5.74
C LEU A 64 -46.53 -8.51 4.33
N THR A 65 -47.55 -9.27 3.93
CA THR A 65 -48.22 -9.31 2.61
C THR A 65 -47.40 -9.58 1.33
N SER A 66 -47.74 -10.72 0.73
CA SER A 66 -47.60 -11.09 -0.67
C SER A 66 -48.28 -10.09 -1.62
N GLU A 67 -47.62 -9.74 -2.73
CA GLU A 67 -48.19 -9.82 -4.08
C GLU A 67 -47.08 -9.74 -5.14
N GLU A 68 -47.40 -10.31 -6.29
CA GLU A 68 -46.54 -10.70 -7.39
C GLU A 68 -45.98 -9.51 -8.20
N GLU A 69 -44.78 -9.65 -8.74
CA GLU A 69 -44.56 -9.80 -10.19
C GLU A 69 -43.11 -9.50 -10.56
N SER A 70 -42.58 -10.42 -11.36
CA SER A 70 -41.30 -10.41 -12.04
C SER A 70 -41.09 -9.14 -12.87
N SER A 71 -40.16 -8.30 -12.43
CA SER A 71 -39.27 -7.58 -13.34
C SER A 71 -37.88 -7.53 -12.71
N SER A 72 -36.97 -8.34 -13.25
CA SER A 72 -35.55 -8.30 -12.90
C SER A 72 -34.93 -7.01 -13.47
N SER A 73 -35.30 -5.87 -12.91
CA SER A 73 -34.48 -4.67 -13.05
C SER A 73 -33.28 -4.82 -12.11
N SER A 74 -32.09 -4.74 -12.67
CA SER A 74 -30.86 -4.57 -11.91
C SER A 74 -30.95 -3.22 -11.20
N TYR A 75 -31.55 -3.20 -10.01
CA TYR A 75 -31.52 -2.05 -9.13
C TYR A 75 -30.07 -1.78 -8.72
N PHE A 76 -29.37 -0.99 -9.52
CA PHE A 76 -28.15 -0.35 -9.11
C PHE A 76 -28.54 0.78 -8.17
N PRO A 77 -28.02 0.84 -6.94
CA PRO A 77 -28.25 1.99 -6.09
C PRO A 77 -27.82 3.23 -6.87
N TYR A 78 -28.68 4.26 -6.91
CA TYR A 78 -28.30 5.55 -7.46
C TYR A 78 -27.14 6.09 -6.63
N ILE A 79 -25.94 5.98 -7.18
CA ILE A 79 -24.72 6.48 -6.56
C ILE A 79 -24.62 7.95 -6.96
N GLU A 80 -24.70 8.83 -5.96
CA GLU A 80 -24.44 10.27 -6.12
C GLU A 80 -23.04 10.47 -6.73
N GLU A 81 -22.75 11.63 -7.29
CA GLU A 81 -21.44 11.86 -7.93
C GLU A 81 -20.37 12.06 -6.87
N GLY A 82 -19.84 10.97 -6.34
CA GLY A 82 -19.18 10.99 -5.04
C GLY A 82 -17.97 10.08 -4.96
N TYR A 83 -17.16 10.37 -3.96
CA TYR A 83 -16.00 9.60 -3.58
C TYR A 83 -16.47 8.37 -2.77
N TYR A 84 -16.47 7.18 -3.39
CA TYR A 84 -16.95 5.93 -2.77
C TYR A 84 -15.87 4.88 -2.61
N ARG A 85 -16.12 3.99 -1.66
CA ARG A 85 -15.39 2.76 -1.39
C ARG A 85 -16.28 1.54 -1.57
N VAL A 86 -15.76 0.49 -2.21
CA VAL A 86 -16.39 -0.84 -2.21
C VAL A 86 -15.81 -1.65 -1.06
N ALA A 87 -16.68 -2.23 -0.23
CA ALA A 87 -16.24 -3.11 0.85
C ALA A 87 -15.37 -4.26 0.29
N PRO A 88 -14.17 -4.52 0.86
CA PRO A 88 -13.31 -5.58 0.37
C PRO A 88 -13.97 -6.95 0.58
N LYS A 89 -13.88 -7.81 -0.45
CA LYS A 89 -14.31 -9.21 -0.38
C LYS A 89 -13.07 -10.08 -0.21
N PHE A 90 -13.05 -10.90 0.84
CA PHE A 90 -11.98 -11.87 1.06
C PHE A 90 -12.40 -13.20 0.47
N GLU A 91 -11.62 -13.71 -0.48
CA GLU A 91 -11.84 -15.05 -1.03
C GLU A 91 -10.58 -15.89 -0.80
N THR A 92 -10.75 -17.19 -0.57
CA THR A 92 -9.66 -18.16 -0.38
C THR A 92 -9.11 -18.70 -1.70
N SER A 93 -9.72 -18.31 -2.82
CA SER A 93 -9.29 -18.69 -4.17
C SER A 93 -7.89 -18.16 -4.49
N SER A 94 -7.17 -18.84 -5.37
CA SER A 94 -5.91 -18.34 -5.94
C SER A 94 -6.12 -17.21 -6.97
N THR A 95 -7.37 -16.94 -7.35
CA THR A 95 -7.75 -15.93 -8.35
C THR A 95 -9.02 -15.22 -7.91
N ILE A 96 -9.02 -13.90 -7.95
CA ILE A 96 -10.14 -13.05 -7.50
C ILE A 96 -10.48 -12.03 -8.59
N ALA A 97 -11.76 -11.91 -8.90
CA ALA A 97 -12.29 -10.88 -9.78
C ALA A 97 -12.81 -9.69 -8.97
N PHE A 98 -12.47 -8.50 -9.43
CA PHE A 98 -13.01 -7.23 -8.98
C PHE A 98 -13.98 -6.73 -10.03
N TYR A 99 -15.10 -6.21 -9.58
CA TYR A 99 -16.24 -5.87 -10.42
C TYR A 99 -16.49 -4.37 -10.43
N ASN A 100 -16.91 -3.88 -11.59
CA ASN A 100 -17.55 -2.58 -11.71
C ASN A 100 -18.94 -2.62 -11.05
N LEU A 101 -19.54 -1.45 -10.84
CA LEU A 101 -20.90 -1.36 -10.28
C LEU A 101 -21.93 -2.03 -11.15
N ASP A 102 -21.75 -2.03 -12.48
CA ASP A 102 -22.64 -2.70 -13.43
C ASP A 102 -22.51 -4.24 -13.40
N GLY A 103 -21.64 -4.78 -12.54
CA GLY A 103 -21.39 -6.21 -12.39
C GLY A 103 -20.40 -6.78 -13.40
N SER A 104 -19.88 -5.98 -14.34
CA SER A 104 -18.83 -6.43 -15.26
C SER A 104 -17.49 -6.59 -14.53
N ILE A 105 -16.64 -7.53 -14.98
CA ILE A 105 -15.31 -7.70 -14.41
C ILE A 105 -14.45 -6.50 -14.79
N TYR A 106 -13.97 -5.78 -13.78
CA TYR A 106 -13.00 -4.71 -13.93
C TYR A 106 -11.58 -5.27 -14.06
N LYS A 107 -11.18 -6.15 -13.14
CA LYS A 107 -9.84 -6.72 -13.08
C LYS A 107 -9.84 -8.06 -12.38
N THR A 108 -8.97 -8.96 -12.83
CA THR A 108 -8.68 -10.22 -12.15
C THR A 108 -7.26 -10.17 -11.58
N ILE A 109 -7.11 -10.50 -10.30
CA ILE A 109 -5.82 -10.63 -9.64
C ILE A 109 -5.60 -12.10 -9.28
N ARG A 110 -4.40 -12.61 -9.60
CA ARG A 110 -3.96 -13.98 -9.27
C ARG A 110 -2.96 -13.92 -8.13
N LYS A 111 -2.95 -14.94 -7.28
CA LYS A 111 -1.94 -15.09 -6.23
C LYS A 111 -0.56 -15.25 -6.87
N SER A 112 0.43 -14.55 -6.31
CA SER A 112 1.76 -14.43 -6.88
C SER A 112 2.58 -15.70 -6.65
N THR A 113 3.37 -16.11 -7.65
CA THR A 113 4.22 -17.31 -7.60
C THR A 113 5.60 -17.04 -8.19
N LEU A 114 6.59 -17.85 -7.86
CA LEU A 114 7.96 -17.68 -8.36
C LEU A 114 8.06 -18.05 -9.85
N GLU A 115 7.17 -18.92 -10.32
CA GLU A 115 7.19 -19.51 -11.66
C GLU A 115 6.49 -18.63 -12.71
N ASP A 116 5.64 -17.68 -12.29
CA ASP A 116 4.85 -16.84 -13.19
C ASP A 116 5.13 -15.33 -13.00
N PRO A 117 6.08 -14.76 -13.78
CA PRO A 117 6.42 -13.34 -13.73
C PRO A 117 5.29 -12.35 -14.09
N SER A 118 4.18 -12.85 -14.65
CA SER A 118 2.98 -12.02 -14.90
C SER A 118 2.24 -11.68 -13.60
N THR A 119 2.49 -12.45 -12.54
CA THR A 119 1.89 -12.24 -11.19
C THR A 119 2.78 -11.43 -10.25
N TRP A 120 3.92 -10.92 -10.72
CA TRP A 120 4.80 -10.02 -9.97
C TRP A 120 4.30 -8.58 -10.09
N TYR A 121 3.24 -8.26 -9.37
CA TYR A 121 2.60 -6.95 -9.42
C TYR A 121 3.52 -5.88 -8.83
N ILE A 122 3.65 -4.74 -9.52
CA ILE A 122 4.39 -3.56 -9.05
C ILE A 122 3.62 -2.25 -9.26
N ASP A 123 2.50 -2.32 -9.97
CA ASP A 123 1.58 -1.20 -10.12
C ASP A 123 0.83 -0.98 -8.80
N PRO A 124 0.70 0.28 -8.32
CA PRO A 124 0.09 0.55 -7.03
C PRO A 124 -1.38 0.10 -6.94
N ILE A 125 -2.12 0.13 -8.06
CA ILE A 125 -3.53 -0.33 -8.07
C ILE A 125 -3.56 -1.85 -7.93
N ASP A 126 -2.75 -2.56 -8.71
CA ASP A 126 -2.71 -4.04 -8.69
C ASP A 126 -2.24 -4.57 -7.34
N LEU A 127 -1.25 -3.92 -6.76
CA LEU A 127 -0.74 -4.30 -5.45
C LEU A 127 -1.76 -4.02 -4.34
N ALA A 128 -2.51 -2.92 -4.42
CA ALA A 128 -3.57 -2.61 -3.47
C ALA A 128 -4.72 -3.63 -3.56
N PHE A 129 -5.15 -4.00 -4.78
CA PHE A 129 -6.10 -5.09 -4.97
C PHE A 129 -5.55 -6.42 -4.43
N TYR A 130 -4.31 -6.77 -4.76
CA TYR A 130 -3.64 -8.00 -4.32
C TYR A 130 -3.62 -8.10 -2.79
N TYR A 131 -3.15 -7.05 -2.11
CA TYR A 131 -3.07 -7.07 -0.66
C TYR A 131 -4.45 -7.10 -0.01
N SER A 132 -5.41 -6.33 -0.53
CA SER A 132 -6.79 -6.33 -0.04
C SER A 132 -7.42 -7.72 -0.12
N SER A 133 -7.06 -8.50 -1.14
CA SER A 133 -7.51 -9.87 -1.35
C SER A 133 -6.79 -10.90 -0.48
N PHE A 134 -5.47 -10.96 -0.56
CA PHE A 134 -4.70 -12.10 -0.04
C PHE A 134 -4.03 -11.84 1.30
N ARG A 135 -4.05 -10.60 1.78
CA ARG A 135 -3.37 -10.15 3.02
C ARG A 135 -1.89 -10.52 3.08
N SER A 136 -1.27 -10.63 1.92
CA SER A 136 0.14 -10.88 1.75
C SER A 136 0.66 -10.01 0.61
N LEU A 137 1.99 -9.89 0.50
CA LEU A 137 2.60 -9.27 -0.67
C LEU A 137 2.83 -10.30 -1.78
N PRO A 138 2.94 -9.86 -3.04
CA PRO A 138 3.48 -10.67 -4.12
C PRO A 138 4.91 -11.16 -3.82
N VAL A 139 5.33 -12.27 -4.41
CA VAL A 139 6.60 -12.93 -4.07
C VAL A 139 7.84 -12.09 -4.41
N ASN A 140 7.70 -11.10 -5.31
CA ASN A 140 8.76 -10.17 -5.70
C ASN A 140 9.00 -9.05 -4.68
N TYR A 141 8.31 -9.04 -3.53
CA TYR A 141 8.55 -8.11 -2.43
C TYR A 141 9.45 -8.73 -1.36
N ILE A 142 10.63 -8.13 -1.20
CA ILE A 142 11.65 -8.56 -0.24
C ILE A 142 11.59 -7.66 1.00
N PHE A 143 11.70 -8.27 2.17
CA PHE A 143 11.75 -7.53 3.42
C PHE A 143 13.02 -6.65 3.45
N ASN A 144 12.86 -5.35 3.71
CA ASN A 144 13.99 -4.44 3.90
C ASN A 144 14.57 -4.61 5.31
N ASP A 145 15.25 -5.73 5.54
CA ASP A 145 16.00 -5.96 6.75
C ASP A 145 17.21 -5.01 6.80
N THR A 146 17.18 -4.07 7.74
CA THR A 146 18.25 -3.09 7.93
C THR A 146 19.57 -3.70 8.40
N ASN A 147 19.54 -4.96 8.87
CA ASN A 147 20.74 -5.70 9.26
C ASN A 147 21.42 -6.39 8.07
N LEU A 148 20.73 -6.50 6.92
CA LEU A 148 21.32 -7.06 5.71
C LEU A 148 22.07 -5.97 4.93
N ALA A 149 23.27 -6.33 4.47
CA ALA A 149 24.00 -5.49 3.54
C ALA A 149 23.17 -5.22 2.28
N SER A 150 23.17 -3.97 1.78
CA SER A 150 22.37 -3.59 0.61
C SER A 150 22.71 -4.42 -0.64
N SER A 151 23.94 -4.94 -0.77
CA SER A 151 24.33 -5.86 -1.83
C SER A 151 23.57 -7.18 -1.77
N SER A 152 23.37 -7.74 -0.58
CA SER A 152 22.56 -8.95 -0.37
C SER A 152 21.10 -8.74 -0.72
N LEU A 153 20.52 -7.60 -0.31
CA LEU A 153 19.16 -7.21 -0.72
C LEU A 153 19.07 -7.04 -2.24
N GLN A 154 20.06 -6.40 -2.86
CA GLN A 154 20.08 -6.23 -4.31
C GLN A 154 20.13 -7.58 -5.05
N THR A 155 20.92 -8.54 -4.58
CA THR A 155 20.95 -9.90 -5.13
C THR A 155 19.59 -10.59 -5.03
N GLN A 156 18.86 -10.41 -3.92
CA GLN A 156 17.51 -10.96 -3.78
C GLN A 156 16.51 -10.28 -4.74
N LEU A 157 16.57 -8.96 -4.88
CA LEU A 157 15.73 -8.21 -5.83
C LEU A 157 15.96 -8.65 -7.27
N ASN A 158 17.23 -8.91 -7.64
CA ASN A 158 17.61 -9.30 -8.99
C ASN A 158 16.99 -10.64 -9.44
N LYS A 159 16.56 -11.51 -8.50
CA LYS A 159 15.79 -12.74 -8.82
C LYS A 159 14.47 -12.44 -9.54
N PHE A 160 13.94 -11.23 -9.37
CA PHE A 160 12.68 -10.78 -9.93
C PHE A 160 12.88 -9.75 -11.05
N ASN A 161 14.07 -9.74 -11.68
CA ASN A 161 14.43 -8.78 -12.72
C ASN A 161 14.16 -7.34 -12.27
N LYS A 162 13.54 -6.53 -13.14
CA LYS A 162 13.16 -5.13 -12.86
C LYS A 162 11.94 -4.97 -11.94
N LYS A 163 11.31 -6.09 -11.51
CA LYS A 163 10.09 -6.10 -10.70
C LYS A 163 10.33 -6.36 -9.21
N GLY A 164 11.55 -6.68 -8.79
CA GLY A 164 11.88 -6.81 -7.37
C GLY A 164 11.64 -5.50 -6.61
N ARG A 165 10.92 -5.54 -5.49
CA ARG A 165 10.65 -4.37 -4.64
C ARG A 165 10.89 -4.69 -3.17
N LEU A 166 11.03 -3.65 -2.35
CA LEU A 166 11.19 -3.77 -0.92
C LEU A 166 9.90 -3.38 -0.18
N TYR A 167 9.73 -3.92 1.01
CA TYR A 167 8.75 -3.42 1.99
C TYR A 167 9.41 -3.24 3.35
N SER A 168 8.84 -2.37 4.17
CA SER A 168 9.39 -2.04 5.49
C SER A 168 9.04 -3.10 6.53
N LYS A 169 9.62 -2.94 7.72
CA LYS A 169 9.08 -3.55 8.94
C LYS A 169 7.72 -2.97 9.29
N ASP A 170 7.05 -3.68 10.20
CA ASP A 170 5.90 -3.14 10.89
C ASP A 170 6.34 -1.94 11.74
N TYR A 171 5.55 -0.88 11.64
CA TYR A 171 5.67 0.33 12.44
C TYR A 171 4.47 0.44 13.36
N SER A 172 4.69 1.11 14.50
CA SER A 172 3.66 1.46 15.46
C SER A 172 3.72 2.91 15.93
N ARG A 173 4.35 3.77 15.12
CA ARG A 173 4.49 5.19 15.44
C ARG A 173 3.16 5.92 15.22
N VAL A 174 2.97 6.99 15.99
CA VAL A 174 1.77 7.86 15.94
C VAL A 174 2.11 9.26 15.42
N ASP A 175 3.37 9.49 15.04
CA ASP A 175 3.94 10.78 14.64
C ASP A 175 4.26 10.84 13.14
N GLY A 176 4.85 11.97 12.72
CA GLY A 176 5.13 12.27 11.31
C GLY A 176 3.85 12.29 10.47
N TYR A 177 3.92 11.77 9.25
CA TYR A 177 2.74 11.65 8.40
C TYR A 177 1.60 10.80 8.99
N MET A 178 1.89 9.89 9.94
CA MET A 178 0.85 9.02 10.49
C MET A 178 -0.18 9.83 11.30
N ALA A 179 0.20 11.00 11.81
CA ALA A 179 -0.68 11.92 12.49
C ALA A 179 -1.74 12.57 11.56
N SER A 180 -1.55 12.53 10.23
CA SER A 180 -2.51 13.07 9.27
C SER A 180 -3.45 12.01 8.69
N ILE A 181 -3.12 10.74 8.84
CA ILE A 181 -4.00 9.63 8.51
C ILE A 181 -5.09 9.55 9.60
N PRO A 182 -6.37 9.32 9.23
CA PRO A 182 -7.44 9.17 10.22
C PRO A 182 -7.13 8.07 11.23
N GLU A 183 -7.73 8.16 12.42
CA GLU A 183 -7.37 7.31 13.55
C GLU A 183 -7.58 5.80 13.26
N PRO A 184 -6.51 4.98 13.26
CA PRO A 184 -6.60 3.53 13.18
C PRO A 184 -7.21 2.92 14.45
N TYR A 185 -7.72 1.69 14.35
CA TYR A 185 -8.04 0.91 15.56
C TYR A 185 -6.78 0.55 16.36
N GLU A 186 -5.70 0.24 15.63
CA GLU A 186 -4.38 -0.02 16.18
C GLU A 186 -3.37 0.65 15.26
N TYR A 187 -2.42 1.40 15.84
CA TYR A 187 -1.29 1.94 15.10
C TYR A 187 -0.32 0.79 14.77
N LYS A 188 -0.69 0.01 13.78
CA LYS A 188 0.14 -1.03 13.19
C LYS A 188 0.00 -0.93 11.69
N TYR A 189 1.12 -0.69 11.03
CA TYR A 189 1.14 -0.52 9.59
C TYR A 189 2.52 -0.86 9.02
N PHE A 190 2.61 -1.01 7.72
CA PHE A 190 3.88 -1.12 7.01
C PHE A 190 3.81 -0.40 5.67
N GLU A 191 4.97 -0.20 5.07
CA GLU A 191 5.15 0.56 3.85
C GLU A 191 5.70 -0.36 2.74
N ILE A 192 5.22 -0.16 1.52
CA ILE A 192 5.58 -0.96 0.36
C ILE A 192 6.13 -0.04 -0.72
N ASP A 193 7.31 -0.37 -1.25
CA ASP A 193 7.89 0.41 -2.35
C ASP A 193 7.12 0.24 -3.65
N ILE A 194 6.84 1.37 -4.29
CA ILE A 194 6.28 1.42 -5.63
C ILE A 194 7.30 2.09 -6.56
N ALA A 195 7.59 1.43 -7.68
CA ALA A 195 8.41 2.00 -8.73
C ALA A 195 8.03 1.37 -10.07
N LYS A 196 8.12 2.15 -11.16
CA LYS A 196 7.88 1.65 -12.51
C LYS A 196 8.95 0.65 -12.92
N GLU A 197 8.61 -0.29 -13.81
CA GLU A 197 9.54 -1.32 -14.28
C GLU A 197 10.82 -0.72 -14.87
N ASN A 198 10.69 0.36 -15.65
CA ASN A 198 11.83 1.01 -16.30
C ASN A 198 12.49 2.13 -15.46
N SER A 199 12.33 2.08 -14.14
CA SER A 199 12.99 3.02 -13.23
C SER A 199 14.37 2.51 -12.78
N SER A 200 15.21 3.40 -12.25
CA SER A 200 16.51 3.09 -11.63
C SER A 200 16.40 2.48 -10.22
N TYR A 201 15.36 1.69 -9.97
CA TYR A 201 15.06 1.14 -8.66
C TYR A 201 16.17 0.17 -8.20
N THR A 202 16.70 0.41 -7.01
CA THR A 202 17.70 -0.44 -6.34
C THR A 202 17.45 -0.44 -4.83
N ALA A 203 18.10 -1.33 -4.10
CA ALA A 203 18.05 -1.36 -2.64
C ALA A 203 18.45 -0.01 -2.00
N LYS A 204 19.30 0.79 -2.69
CA LYS A 204 19.75 2.12 -2.23
C LYS A 204 18.97 3.29 -2.86
N SER A 205 18.28 3.08 -3.97
CA SER A 205 17.53 4.11 -4.69
C SER A 205 16.10 3.62 -4.93
N ARG A 206 15.21 3.93 -3.99
CA ARG A 206 13.87 3.33 -3.89
C ARG A 206 12.75 4.21 -4.43
N GLY A 207 13.08 5.40 -4.91
CA GLY A 207 12.12 6.42 -5.31
C GLY A 207 11.23 6.90 -4.16
N ARG A 208 10.16 7.62 -4.51
CA ARG A 208 9.30 8.36 -3.59
C ARG A 208 7.90 7.80 -3.40
N ASN A 209 7.52 6.81 -4.21
CA ASN A 209 6.16 6.30 -4.23
C ASN A 209 6.03 5.13 -3.25
N ARG A 210 4.99 5.14 -2.42
CA ARG A 210 4.76 4.08 -1.42
C ARG A 210 3.28 3.75 -1.32
N LEU A 211 2.96 2.49 -1.11
CA LEU A 211 1.72 2.14 -0.43
C LEU A 211 1.98 2.08 1.08
N VAL A 212 1.04 2.57 1.87
CA VAL A 212 1.02 2.46 3.32
C VAL A 212 -0.20 1.64 3.69
N VAL A 213 0.02 0.49 4.32
CA VAL A 213 -1.04 -0.45 4.66
C VAL A 213 -1.28 -0.42 6.16
N VAL A 214 -2.46 0.04 6.57
CA VAL A 214 -2.93 0.02 7.96
C VAL A 214 -3.69 -1.27 8.21
N TYR A 215 -3.19 -2.14 9.08
CA TYR A 215 -3.69 -3.52 9.24
C TYR A 215 -5.14 -3.58 9.69
N ASN A 216 -5.46 -2.85 10.77
CA ASN A 216 -6.72 -3.00 11.51
C ASN A 216 -7.74 -1.92 11.16
N GLY A 217 -7.68 -1.38 9.94
CA GLY A 217 -8.65 -0.40 9.47
C GLY A 217 -8.62 0.92 10.25
N LEU A 218 -9.66 1.73 10.07
CA LEU A 218 -9.81 3.05 10.71
C LEU A 218 -11.12 3.11 11.49
N LYS A 219 -11.10 3.75 12.66
CA LYS A 219 -12.26 3.84 13.56
C LYS A 219 -13.47 4.45 12.87
N GLN A 220 -13.25 5.47 12.04
CA GLN A 220 -14.31 6.14 11.27
C GLN A 220 -15.10 5.22 10.32
N TYR A 221 -14.52 4.09 9.90
CA TYR A 221 -15.21 3.11 9.05
C TYR A 221 -15.99 2.06 9.84
N ASN A 222 -15.77 1.99 11.16
CA ASN A 222 -16.26 0.91 11.99
C ASN A 222 -15.95 -0.49 11.40
N SER A 223 -14.75 -0.65 10.83
CA SER A 223 -14.32 -1.88 10.16
C SER A 223 -12.83 -2.13 10.42
N THR A 224 -12.49 -3.38 10.72
CA THR A 224 -11.10 -3.84 10.87
C THR A 224 -10.47 -4.29 9.55
N ALA A 225 -11.17 -4.09 8.42
CA ALA A 225 -10.60 -4.30 7.10
C ALA A 225 -9.48 -3.27 6.84
N PRO A 226 -8.36 -3.68 6.23
CA PRO A 226 -7.17 -2.88 6.08
C PRO A 226 -7.47 -1.71 5.17
N ILE A 227 -6.83 -0.58 5.46
CA ILE A 227 -6.85 0.58 4.58
C ILE A 227 -5.48 0.71 3.94
N ILE A 228 -5.48 1.00 2.65
CA ILE A 228 -4.26 1.19 1.87
C ILE A 228 -4.25 2.65 1.42
N PHE A 229 -3.17 3.36 1.70
CA PHE A 229 -2.92 4.70 1.20
C PHE A 229 -1.78 4.67 0.19
N TYR A 230 -1.79 5.58 -0.76
CA TYR A 230 -0.76 5.75 -1.77
C TYR A 230 -0.19 7.16 -1.74
N THR A 231 1.12 7.28 -1.69
CA THR A 231 1.85 8.55 -1.83
C THR A 231 2.75 8.51 -3.06
N THR A 232 2.94 9.66 -3.70
CA THR A 232 3.86 9.83 -4.84
C THR A 232 4.92 10.88 -4.59
N ASN A 233 5.05 11.37 -3.36
CA ASN A 233 5.84 12.56 -3.02
C ASN A 233 6.48 12.46 -1.62
N HIS A 234 6.99 11.28 -1.26
CA HIS A 234 7.62 11.07 0.05
C HIS A 234 6.70 11.48 1.21
N TYR A 235 5.47 10.96 1.23
CA TYR A 235 4.54 11.15 2.34
C TYR A 235 4.04 12.58 2.54
N SER A 236 4.35 13.50 1.63
CA SER A 236 3.82 14.87 1.68
C SER A 236 2.30 14.90 1.49
N SER A 237 1.75 13.96 0.71
CA SER A 237 0.32 13.75 0.54
C SER A 237 -0.01 12.26 0.31
N PHE A 238 -1.29 11.93 0.46
CA PHE A 238 -1.82 10.58 0.30
C PHE A 238 -3.13 10.54 -0.48
N LYS A 239 -3.40 9.40 -1.09
CA LYS A 239 -4.71 9.00 -1.63
C LYS A 239 -5.10 7.65 -1.04
N GLU A 240 -6.30 7.52 -0.53
CA GLU A 240 -6.80 6.21 -0.10
C GLU A 240 -7.14 5.34 -1.33
N PHE A 241 -6.77 4.06 -1.28
CA PHE A 241 -7.29 3.06 -2.19
C PHE A 241 -8.73 2.74 -1.81
N THR A 242 -9.68 3.09 -2.67
CA THR A 242 -11.10 2.90 -2.38
C THR A 242 -11.68 1.63 -2.94
N ASN A 243 -10.88 0.80 -3.62
CA ASN A 243 -11.36 -0.43 -4.23
C ASN A 243 -12.55 -0.16 -5.18
N PHE A 244 -12.65 1.06 -5.72
CA PHE A 244 -13.76 1.53 -6.52
C PHE A 244 -13.27 2.25 -7.76
N ALA A 245 -14.04 2.16 -8.83
CA ALA A 245 -13.74 2.76 -10.09
C ALA A 245 -15.04 3.38 -10.65
N LYS A 246 -15.19 4.72 -10.59
CA LYS A 246 -15.96 5.64 -11.47
C LYS A 246 -16.07 7.06 -10.86
N ILE A 247 -15.90 8.13 -11.65
CA ILE A 247 -16.23 9.52 -11.26
C ILE A 247 -17.30 10.02 -12.23
N LYS A 248 -18.40 10.60 -11.71
CA LYS A 248 -19.65 10.76 -12.47
C LYS A 248 -19.69 12.02 -13.38
N ASN A 249 -18.66 12.88 -13.35
CA ASN A 249 -18.54 14.07 -14.22
C ASN A 249 -17.51 14.04 -15.35
N GLU A 250 -16.75 12.94 -15.52
CA GLU A 250 -15.84 12.78 -16.66
C GLU A 250 -16.19 11.47 -17.37
N SER A 251 -16.92 11.57 -18.48
CA SER A 251 -17.37 10.40 -19.23
C SER A 251 -16.19 9.49 -19.57
N THR A 252 -16.24 8.26 -19.05
CA THR A 252 -15.41 7.05 -19.34
C THR A 252 -14.18 6.70 -18.48
N SER A 253 -13.75 7.45 -17.46
CA SER A 253 -12.53 7.05 -16.69
C SER A 253 -12.79 6.58 -15.24
N LEU A 254 -12.28 5.37 -14.95
CA LEU A 254 -12.36 4.66 -13.67
C LEU A 254 -11.08 4.96 -12.84
N LYS A 255 -11.19 5.39 -11.56
CA LYS A 255 -10.02 5.64 -10.67
C LYS A 255 -10.12 4.91 -9.33
N CYS A 256 -9.16 4.02 -9.04
CA CYS A 256 -9.06 3.20 -7.82
C CYS A 256 -8.47 3.91 -6.58
N PHE A 257 -8.08 5.16 -6.75
CA PHE A 257 -7.54 6.01 -5.68
C PHE A 257 -8.41 7.25 -5.51
N GLY A 258 -8.58 7.63 -4.25
CA GLY A 258 -9.37 8.75 -3.83
C GLY A 258 -8.80 10.12 -4.08
N LYS A 259 -9.46 11.09 -3.44
CA LYS A 259 -8.94 12.45 -3.34
C LYS A 259 -7.63 12.46 -2.56
N GLU A 260 -6.75 13.34 -3.00
CA GLU A 260 -5.48 13.58 -2.34
C GLU A 260 -5.72 14.40 -1.06
N PHE A 261 -4.99 14.10 0.00
CA PHE A 261 -5.03 14.83 1.28
C PHE A 261 -3.64 14.97 1.89
N ASP A 262 -3.51 15.88 2.85
CA ASP A 262 -2.23 16.23 3.47
C ASP A 262 -1.63 15.07 4.28
N GLY A 263 -0.34 14.85 4.04
CA GLY A 263 0.52 13.98 4.84
C GLY A 263 1.22 14.79 5.93
N GLU A 264 2.28 15.48 5.55
CA GLU A 264 3.10 16.29 6.47
C GLU A 264 2.77 17.80 6.40
N GLY A 265 1.52 18.16 6.05
CA GLY A 265 1.00 19.53 6.15
C GLY A 265 1.36 20.47 4.98
N ASN A 266 1.26 20.00 3.73
CA ASN A 266 1.72 20.72 2.54
C ASN A 266 0.62 21.35 1.67
N GLY A 267 -0.57 21.62 2.23
CA GLY A 267 -1.63 22.36 1.55
C GLY A 267 -2.54 21.54 0.62
N PHE A 268 -2.56 20.22 0.74
CA PHE A 268 -3.47 19.31 0.05
C PHE A 268 -4.85 19.20 0.72
N GLY A 269 -5.02 19.74 1.93
CA GLY A 269 -6.27 19.74 2.68
C GLY A 269 -6.46 18.51 3.56
N SER A 270 -7.55 18.48 4.33
CA SER A 270 -7.84 17.38 5.26
C SER A 270 -8.35 16.13 4.55
N TYR A 271 -8.14 14.97 5.19
CA TYR A 271 -8.76 13.73 4.77
C TYR A 271 -10.29 13.86 4.77
N ILE A 272 -10.91 13.39 3.68
CA ILE A 272 -12.36 13.27 3.56
C ILE A 272 -12.68 11.78 3.56
N LYS A 273 -13.62 11.31 4.38
CA LYS A 273 -14.06 9.91 4.37
C LYS A 273 -14.92 9.62 3.12
N PRO A 274 -14.57 8.64 2.26
CA PRO A 274 -15.45 8.17 1.20
C PRO A 274 -16.68 7.46 1.77
N ALA A 275 -17.80 7.60 1.10
CA ALA A 275 -18.99 6.81 1.39
C ALA A 275 -18.73 5.33 1.04
N THR A 276 -19.23 4.41 1.85
CA THR A 276 -19.03 2.96 1.61
C THR A 276 -20.27 2.36 0.97
N VAL A 277 -20.09 1.68 -0.16
CA VAL A 277 -21.15 0.96 -0.88
C VAL A 277 -20.89 -0.53 -0.75
N SER A 278 -21.94 -1.28 -0.43
CA SER A 278 -21.94 -2.74 -0.51
C SER A 278 -22.53 -3.15 -1.86
N ILE A 279 -21.76 -3.87 -2.67
CA ILE A 279 -22.30 -4.52 -3.86
C ILE A 279 -23.01 -5.77 -3.35
N LEU A 280 -24.33 -5.73 -3.28
CA LEU A 280 -25.13 -6.93 -3.03
C LEU A 280 -24.91 -7.85 -4.24
N ASN A 281 -24.31 -9.03 -4.02
CA ASN A 281 -24.09 -10.03 -5.06
C ASN A 281 -25.44 -10.34 -5.71
N LYS A 282 -25.74 -9.79 -6.88
CA LYS A 282 -26.66 -10.44 -7.79
C LYS A 282 -25.85 -11.49 -8.52
N THR A 283 -26.24 -12.75 -8.31
CA THR A 283 -25.77 -13.91 -9.07
C THR A 283 -25.68 -13.52 -10.54
N PRO A 284 -24.57 -13.84 -11.24
CA PRO A 284 -24.53 -13.61 -12.68
C PRO A 284 -25.73 -14.30 -13.31
N LEU A 285 -26.55 -13.54 -14.03
CA LEU A 285 -27.59 -14.11 -14.88
C LEU A 285 -26.84 -14.94 -15.93
N ILE A 286 -26.93 -16.27 -15.80
CA ILE A 286 -26.50 -17.25 -16.79
C ILE A 286 -27.50 -17.19 -17.95
#